data_AF-A0A442J2T7-F1
#
_entry.id   AF-A0A442J2T7-F1
#
_cell.length_a   1.000
_cell.length_b   1.000
_cell.length_c   1.000
_cell.angle_alpha   90.00
_cell.angle_beta   90.00
_cell.angle_gamma   90.00
#
_symmetry.space_group_name_H-M   'P 1'
#
loop_
_entity.id
_entity.type
_entity.pdbx_description
1 polymer ?
#
loop_
_entity_poly.entity_id
_entity_poly.type
_entity_poly.pdbx_seq_one_letter_code
_entity_poly.pdbx_strand_id
1 'polypeptide(L)'
;MCGRSGATSRKRWPSSTRRRSPASSGWRSSASTPEGPPASVELAIDQTVFIILAWLFVAAVAVHNLEEALLLPAWSGQAGRWHSPVGAREFRFAVSMLTLLAGTTAVLASVQGRGSLGAYLLSGYALAMLLNVVFPHLLATMAMRRYMPGTATAVALNLPVTAALLRQAFREEYIAPMRFAWAGPAVVMAIMLSIPALFYLGRKLWPDTGKASRRT
;
A
#
# COMPACT_ATOMS: atom_id res chain seq x y z
N MET A 1 -23.48 -39.61 -63.40
CA MET A 1 -22.54 -40.20 -64.37
C MET A 1 -21.17 -40.30 -63.72
N CYS A 2 -20.60 -41.51 -63.74
CA CYS A 2 -19.20 -41.97 -63.58
C CYS A 2 -18.28 -41.32 -62.52
N GLY A 3 -17.57 -42.01 -61.62
CA GLY A 3 -17.31 -43.45 -61.43
C GLY A 3 -15.81 -43.76 -61.31
N ARG A 4 -15.48 -44.74 -60.43
CA ARG A 4 -14.23 -45.53 -60.24
C ARG A 4 -13.21 -44.98 -59.22
N SER A 5 -12.88 -45.61 -58.09
CA SER A 5 -12.53 -47.02 -57.74
C SER A 5 -11.10 -47.44 -58.13
N GLY A 6 -10.31 -47.86 -57.14
CA GLY A 6 -9.01 -48.52 -57.33
C GLY A 6 -8.36 -48.94 -56.01
N ALA A 7 -8.67 -50.15 -55.55
CA ALA A 7 -8.06 -50.83 -54.42
C ALA A 7 -6.91 -51.73 -54.87
N THR A 8 -5.91 -51.98 -54.00
CA THR A 8 -5.14 -53.24 -53.82
C THR A 8 -4.03 -53.00 -52.78
N SER A 9 -3.45 -53.93 -52.03
CA SER A 9 -3.71 -55.30 -51.56
C SER A 9 -2.37 -55.82 -51.02
N ARG A 10 -2.38 -56.42 -49.83
CA ARG A 10 -1.42 -57.44 -49.29
C ARG A 10 0.04 -57.04 -49.02
N LYS A 11 0.50 -57.31 -47.78
CA LYS A 11 1.16 -58.59 -47.40
C LYS A 11 1.32 -58.70 -45.88
N ARG A 12 1.26 -59.95 -45.39
CA ARG A 12 1.21 -60.38 -43.99
C ARG A 12 2.37 -61.37 -43.74
N TRP A 13 2.83 -61.41 -42.49
CA TRP A 13 3.59 -62.48 -41.78
C TRP A 13 5.15 -62.47 -41.81
N PRO A 14 5.84 -63.23 -40.92
CA PRO A 14 5.82 -63.21 -39.43
C PRO A 14 7.26 -63.35 -38.82
N SER A 15 7.35 -63.75 -37.54
CA SER A 15 8.50 -64.32 -36.80
C SER A 15 9.41 -63.31 -36.06
N SER A 16 9.29 -63.18 -34.73
CA SER A 16 9.82 -64.02 -33.63
C SER A 16 11.29 -63.74 -33.30
N THR A 17 11.53 -63.12 -32.14
CA THR A 17 12.67 -63.46 -31.28
C THR A 17 12.38 -63.04 -29.85
N ARG A 18 12.16 -64.05 -29.00
CA ARG A 18 12.41 -63.98 -27.56
C ARG A 18 13.87 -63.62 -27.34
N ARG A 19 14.15 -62.59 -26.54
CA ARG A 19 15.36 -62.52 -25.72
C ARG A 19 14.96 -62.11 -24.31
N ARG A 20 15.21 -63.01 -23.36
CA ARG A 20 15.20 -62.75 -21.92
C ARG A 20 16.56 -62.19 -21.50
N SER A 21 16.54 -61.53 -20.34
CA SER A 21 17.62 -61.25 -19.38
C SER A 21 18.11 -59.79 -19.33
N PRO A 22 18.61 -59.31 -18.19
CA PRO A 22 18.29 -59.64 -16.79
C PRO A 22 17.89 -58.40 -15.98
N ALA A 23 17.47 -58.64 -14.74
CA ALA A 23 17.18 -57.63 -13.73
C ALA A 23 18.33 -56.63 -13.55
N SER A 24 18.04 -55.35 -13.81
CA SER A 24 18.74 -54.25 -13.17
C SER A 24 17.82 -53.70 -12.10
N SER A 25 18.13 -54.01 -10.85
CA SER A 25 17.62 -53.35 -9.65
C SER A 25 18.02 -51.88 -9.69
N GLY A 26 17.24 -51.09 -10.41
CA GLY A 26 17.26 -49.64 -10.30
C GLY A 26 16.63 -49.27 -8.98
N TRP A 27 17.46 -49.09 -7.95
CA TRP A 27 17.12 -48.23 -6.83
C TRP A 27 16.82 -46.85 -7.39
N ARG A 28 15.57 -46.65 -7.78
CA ARG A 28 15.03 -45.36 -8.17
C ARG A 28 14.91 -44.61 -6.86
N SER A 29 15.97 -43.90 -6.49
CA SER A 29 15.93 -42.88 -5.45
C SER A 29 14.86 -41.88 -5.87
N SER A 30 13.66 -42.06 -5.30
CA SER A 30 12.61 -41.06 -5.29
C SER A 30 13.15 -39.88 -4.48
N ALA A 31 13.96 -39.04 -5.14
CA ALA A 31 14.22 -37.71 -4.65
C ALA A 31 12.86 -37.01 -4.64
N SER A 32 12.19 -37.07 -3.49
CA SER A 32 11.08 -36.19 -3.18
C SER A 32 11.61 -34.78 -3.32
N THR A 33 11.34 -34.15 -4.46
CA THR A 33 11.37 -32.69 -4.56
C THR A 33 10.57 -32.18 -3.37
N PRO A 34 11.10 -31.26 -2.54
CA PRO A 34 10.31 -30.68 -1.48
C PRO A 34 9.12 -30.00 -2.15
N GLU A 35 7.94 -30.61 -2.03
CA GLU A 35 6.69 -29.97 -2.43
C GLU A 35 6.59 -28.72 -1.56
N GLY A 36 6.64 -27.55 -2.21
CA GLY A 36 6.38 -26.29 -1.55
C GLY A 36 5.00 -26.32 -0.88
N PRO A 37 4.73 -25.38 0.05
CA PRO A 37 3.42 -25.30 0.67
C PRO A 37 2.32 -25.24 -0.41
N PRO A 38 1.16 -25.87 -0.16
CA PRO A 38 0.06 -25.84 -1.13
C PRO A 38 -0.38 -24.38 -1.38
N ALA A 39 -0.81 -24.07 -2.61
CA ALA A 39 -1.14 -22.72 -3.05
C ALA A 39 -2.15 -21.97 -2.14
N SER A 40 -3.03 -22.70 -1.44
CA SER A 40 -3.95 -22.14 -0.45
C SER A 40 -3.26 -21.56 0.78
N VAL A 41 -2.13 -22.14 1.19
CA VAL A 41 -1.31 -21.66 2.33
C VAL A 41 -0.51 -20.44 1.92
N GLU A 42 0.04 -20.41 0.70
CA GLU A 42 0.76 -19.24 0.16
C GLU A 42 -0.17 -18.02 0.06
N LEU A 43 -1.39 -18.21 -0.49
CA LEU A 43 -2.42 -17.16 -0.55
C LEU A 43 -2.84 -16.62 0.82
N ALA A 44 -2.89 -17.49 1.84
CA ALA A 44 -3.25 -17.12 3.20
C ALA A 44 -2.12 -16.36 3.92
N ILE A 45 -0.86 -16.78 3.72
CA ILE A 45 0.32 -16.09 4.25
C ILE A 45 0.39 -14.68 3.66
N ASP A 46 0.27 -14.58 2.34
CA ASP A 46 0.27 -13.32 1.61
C ASP A 46 -0.81 -12.38 2.17
N GLN A 47 -2.07 -12.83 2.20
CA GLN A 47 -3.17 -12.03 2.75
C GLN A 47 -2.87 -11.52 4.17
N THR A 48 -2.21 -12.32 5.01
CA THR A 48 -1.83 -11.95 6.37
C THR A 48 -0.76 -10.85 6.39
N VAL A 49 0.25 -10.93 5.51
CA VAL A 49 1.34 -9.93 5.43
C VAL A 49 0.80 -8.57 5.01
N PHE A 50 -0.06 -8.50 3.99
CA PHE A 50 -0.66 -7.24 3.57
C PHE A 50 -1.47 -6.59 4.72
N ILE A 51 -2.27 -7.37 5.44
CA ILE A 51 -3.08 -6.85 6.55
C ILE A 51 -2.19 -6.35 7.71
N ILE A 52 -1.11 -7.07 8.03
CA ILE A 52 -0.13 -6.60 9.02
C ILE A 52 0.48 -5.26 8.59
N LEU A 53 0.89 -5.14 7.32
CA LEU A 53 1.43 -3.90 6.79
C LEU A 53 0.40 -2.76 6.78
N ALA A 54 -0.88 -3.06 6.55
CA ALA A 54 -1.97 -2.09 6.64
C ALA A 54 -2.09 -1.50 8.06
N TRP A 55 -2.03 -2.34 9.09
CA TRP A 55 -2.10 -1.88 10.48
C TRP A 55 -0.80 -1.21 10.94
N LEU A 56 0.37 -1.67 10.49
CA LEU A 56 1.63 -0.97 10.68
C LEU A 56 1.62 0.42 10.03
N PHE A 57 1.00 0.55 8.86
CA PHE A 57 0.79 1.84 8.21
C PHE A 57 -0.07 2.78 9.06
N VAL A 58 -1.18 2.29 9.61
CA VAL A 58 -2.02 3.09 10.53
C VAL A 58 -1.21 3.55 11.75
N ALA A 59 -0.41 2.66 12.34
CA ALA A 59 0.45 3.00 13.47
C ALA A 59 1.52 4.04 13.09
N ALA A 60 2.17 3.90 11.94
CA ALA A 60 3.16 4.85 11.45
C ALA A 60 2.55 6.23 11.21
N VAL A 61 1.39 6.30 10.55
CA VAL A 61 0.62 7.55 10.36
C VAL A 61 0.26 8.17 11.70
N ALA A 62 -0.23 7.38 12.66
CA ALA A 62 -0.62 7.89 13.97
C ALA A 62 0.58 8.50 14.73
N VAL A 63 1.73 7.81 14.74
CA VAL A 63 2.95 8.30 15.38
C VAL A 63 3.46 9.57 14.69
N HIS A 64 3.44 9.61 13.36
CA HIS A 64 3.81 10.76 12.58
C HIS A 64 2.92 11.98 12.85
N ASN A 65 1.60 11.79 12.77
CA ASN A 65 0.61 12.83 13.04
C ASN A 65 0.68 13.32 14.48
N LEU A 66 1.03 12.45 15.44
CA LEU A 66 1.24 12.83 16.84
C LEU A 66 2.47 13.73 16.98
N GLU A 67 3.58 13.39 16.32
CA GLU A 67 4.78 14.23 16.32
C GLU A 67 4.47 15.65 15.80
N GLU A 68 3.77 15.73 14.65
CA GLU A 68 3.37 17.01 14.09
C GLU A 68 2.38 17.76 15.00
N ALA A 69 1.40 17.07 15.59
CA ALA A 69 0.40 17.68 16.47
C ALA A 69 1.01 18.40 17.68
N LEU A 70 2.18 17.92 18.13
CA LEU A 70 2.94 18.48 19.25
C LEU A 70 3.87 19.61 18.81
N LEU A 71 4.58 19.44 17.69
CA LEU A 71 5.71 20.31 17.33
C LEU A 71 5.41 21.29 16.19
N LEU A 72 4.59 20.89 15.21
CA LEU A 72 4.37 21.64 13.97
C LEU A 72 3.69 23.00 14.19
N PRO A 73 2.68 23.16 15.06
CA PRO A 73 2.08 24.49 15.29
C PRO A 73 3.09 25.53 15.78
N ALA A 74 3.96 25.16 16.72
CA ALA A 74 5.00 26.05 17.24
C ALA A 74 6.09 26.35 16.19
N TRP A 75 6.48 25.33 15.42
CA TRP A 75 7.44 25.48 14.32
C TRP A 75 6.90 26.38 13.20
N SER A 76 5.61 26.24 12.87
CA SER A 76 4.95 27.01 11.80
C SER A 76 4.96 28.52 12.07
N GLY A 77 4.89 28.94 13.33
CA GLY A 77 5.02 30.34 13.74
C GLY A 77 6.42 30.92 13.51
N GLN A 78 7.43 30.06 13.39
CA GLN A 78 8.84 30.43 13.19
C GLN A 78 9.30 30.24 11.75
N ALA A 79 8.46 29.65 10.88
CA ALA A 79 8.78 29.33 9.49
C ALA A 79 8.84 30.56 8.56
N GLY A 80 8.47 31.75 9.06
CA GLY A 80 8.61 33.01 8.34
C GLY A 80 7.81 33.05 7.03
N ARG A 81 8.45 33.44 5.92
CA ARG A 81 7.79 33.60 4.61
C ARG A 81 7.43 32.28 3.90
N TRP A 82 7.88 31.14 4.41
CA TRP A 82 7.72 29.83 3.74
C TRP A 82 6.40 29.13 4.08
N HIS A 83 5.75 29.50 5.19
CA HIS A 83 4.51 28.86 5.61
C HIS A 83 3.67 29.80 6.48
N SER A 84 2.34 29.80 6.28
CA SER A 84 1.44 30.55 7.15
C SER A 84 1.33 29.84 8.50
N PRO A 85 1.38 30.56 9.64
CA PRO A 85 1.19 29.94 10.95
C PRO A 85 -0.13 29.18 10.99
N VAL A 86 -0.09 27.93 11.45
CA VAL A 86 -1.28 27.08 11.59
C VAL A 86 -1.71 27.11 13.04
N GLY A 87 -3.00 27.34 13.32
CA GLY A 87 -3.50 27.24 14.67
C GLY A 87 -3.45 25.79 15.16
N ALA A 88 -3.04 25.64 16.43
CA ALA A 88 -2.79 24.32 16.99
C ALA A 88 -4.05 23.45 17.06
N ARG A 89 -5.23 24.05 17.22
CA ARG A 89 -6.50 23.32 17.39
C ARG A 89 -7.00 22.74 16.08
N GLU A 90 -7.08 23.56 15.03
CA GLU A 90 -7.50 23.10 13.71
C GLU A 90 -6.50 22.10 13.12
N PHE A 91 -5.20 22.28 13.39
CA PHE A 91 -4.18 21.33 12.98
C PHE A 91 -4.38 19.97 13.64
N ARG A 92 -4.49 19.95 14.98
CA ARG A 92 -4.74 18.73 15.76
C ARG A 92 -6.03 18.02 15.33
N PHE A 93 -7.08 18.79 15.06
CA PHE A 93 -8.34 18.25 14.53
C PHE A 93 -8.11 17.55 13.18
N ALA A 94 -7.46 18.22 12.23
CA ALA A 94 -7.24 17.66 10.91
C ALA A 94 -6.38 16.39 10.93
N VAL A 95 -5.24 16.40 11.64
CA VAL A 95 -4.39 15.21 11.73
C VAL A 95 -5.08 14.05 12.45
N SER A 96 -5.96 14.34 13.42
CA SER A 96 -6.79 13.29 14.04
C SER A 96 -7.77 12.67 13.04
N MET A 97 -8.44 13.49 12.22
CA MET A 97 -9.37 12.99 11.20
C MET A 97 -8.64 12.17 10.12
N LEU A 98 -7.44 12.59 9.72
CA LEU A 98 -6.59 11.85 8.79
C LEU A 98 -6.13 10.51 9.39
N THR A 99 -5.77 10.46 10.67
CA THR A 99 -5.48 9.19 11.36
C THR A 99 -6.69 8.25 11.38
N LEU A 100 -7.89 8.77 11.65
CA LEU A 100 -9.12 7.97 11.60
C LEU A 100 -9.42 7.45 10.19
N LEU A 101 -9.18 8.28 9.17
CA LEU A 101 -9.30 7.89 7.77
C LEU A 101 -8.34 6.74 7.45
N ALA A 102 -7.09 6.78 7.93
CA ALA A 102 -6.12 5.70 7.73
C ALA A 102 -6.65 4.38 8.30
N GLY A 103 -7.13 4.41 9.56
CA GLY A 103 -7.77 3.26 10.20
C GLY A 103 -8.97 2.73 9.43
N THR A 104 -9.83 3.63 8.94
CA THR A 104 -11.01 3.26 8.15
C THR A 104 -10.62 2.58 6.84
N THR A 105 -9.63 3.12 6.12
CA THR A 105 -9.15 2.48 4.88
C THR A 105 -8.52 1.11 5.14
N ALA A 106 -7.81 0.93 6.26
CA ALA A 106 -7.24 -0.35 6.66
C ALA A 106 -8.32 -1.39 7.00
N VAL A 107 -9.38 -0.98 7.72
CA VAL A 107 -10.55 -1.84 7.98
C VAL A 107 -11.24 -2.22 6.68
N LEU A 108 -11.51 -1.26 5.79
CA LEU A 108 -12.15 -1.53 4.50
C LEU A 108 -11.30 -2.48 3.65
N ALA A 109 -9.98 -2.28 3.58
CA ALA A 109 -9.09 -3.17 2.84
C ALA A 109 -9.07 -4.59 3.43
N SER A 110 -9.09 -4.70 4.77
CA SER A 110 -9.07 -6.00 5.47
C SER A 110 -10.37 -6.79 5.28
N VAL A 111 -11.52 -6.10 5.24
CA VAL A 111 -12.83 -6.74 5.10
C VAL A 111 -13.17 -7.02 3.63
N GLN A 112 -12.84 -6.10 2.72
CA GLN A 112 -13.22 -6.23 1.30
C GLN A 112 -12.18 -7.01 0.47
N GLY A 113 -10.93 -7.10 0.93
CA GLY A 113 -9.89 -7.91 0.30
C GLY A 113 -9.34 -7.34 -1.01
N ARG A 114 -8.80 -8.23 -1.86
CA ARG A 114 -8.08 -7.90 -3.08
C ARG A 114 -8.96 -7.19 -4.13
N GLY A 115 -8.39 -6.21 -4.82
CA GLY A 115 -9.06 -5.47 -5.89
C GLY A 115 -10.21 -4.56 -5.42
N SER A 116 -10.43 -4.46 -4.11
CA SER A 116 -11.53 -3.71 -3.51
C SER A 116 -11.28 -2.21 -3.43
N LEU A 117 -12.34 -1.42 -3.26
CA LEU A 117 -12.23 0.01 -2.99
C LEU A 117 -11.33 0.29 -1.78
N GLY A 118 -11.48 -0.48 -0.70
CA GLY A 118 -10.63 -0.37 0.49
C GLY A 118 -9.15 -0.51 0.19
N ALA A 119 -8.77 -1.50 -0.63
CA ALA A 119 -7.38 -1.70 -1.04
C ALA A 119 -6.82 -0.50 -1.83
N TYR A 120 -7.57 0.03 -2.80
CA TYR A 120 -7.14 1.21 -3.56
C TYR A 120 -7.05 2.48 -2.70
N LEU A 121 -8.00 2.69 -1.77
CA LEU A 121 -7.97 3.82 -0.85
C LEU A 121 -6.77 3.75 0.10
N LEU A 122 -6.53 2.58 0.71
CA LEU A 122 -5.39 2.36 1.61
C LEU A 122 -4.06 2.55 0.88
N SER A 123 -3.88 1.92 -0.29
CA SER A 123 -2.66 2.06 -1.07
C SER A 123 -2.48 3.48 -1.60
N GLY A 124 -3.55 4.17 -1.99
CA GLY A 124 -3.50 5.58 -2.39
C GLY A 124 -3.10 6.49 -1.24
N TYR A 125 -3.57 6.22 -0.02
CA TYR A 125 -3.12 6.93 1.17
C TYR A 125 -1.66 6.60 1.49
N ALA A 126 -1.24 5.33 1.40
CA ALA A 126 0.17 4.97 1.54
C ALA A 126 1.07 5.72 0.55
N LEU A 127 0.62 5.89 -0.71
CA LEU A 127 1.31 6.71 -1.71
C LEU A 127 1.37 8.18 -1.28
N ALA A 128 0.27 8.76 -0.78
CA ALA A 128 0.25 10.14 -0.28
C ALA A 128 1.27 10.33 0.85
N MET A 129 1.34 9.39 1.80
CA MET A 129 2.30 9.43 2.91
C MET A 129 3.75 9.22 2.45
N LEU A 130 3.98 8.38 1.43
CA LEU A 130 5.31 8.21 0.83
C LEU A 130 5.79 9.51 0.16
N LEU A 131 4.90 10.17 -0.60
CA LEU A 131 5.18 11.48 -1.18
C LEU A 131 5.39 12.55 -0.09
N ASN A 132 4.63 12.47 1.01
CA ASN A 132 4.76 13.35 2.16
C ASN A 132 6.20 13.37 2.73
N VAL A 133 6.86 12.20 2.79
CA VAL A 133 8.27 12.09 3.22
C VAL A 133 9.16 13.05 2.43
N VAL A 134 8.99 13.11 1.11
CA VAL A 134 9.79 13.99 0.26
C VAL A 134 9.32 15.43 0.38
N PHE A 135 8.02 15.65 0.21
CA PHE A 135 7.39 16.96 0.27
C PHE A 135 6.17 16.94 1.20
N PRO A 136 6.15 17.76 2.27
CA PRO A 136 7.13 18.78 2.63
C PRO A 136 8.38 18.33 3.41
N HIS A 137 8.42 17.17 4.08
CA HIS A 137 9.39 16.93 5.18
C HIS A 137 10.87 17.09 4.80
N LEU A 138 11.35 16.29 3.85
CA LEU A 138 12.76 16.36 3.44
C LEU A 138 13.06 17.69 2.74
N LEU A 139 12.19 18.15 1.85
CA LEU A 139 12.43 19.38 1.10
C LEU A 139 12.52 20.61 2.02
N ALA A 140 11.59 20.78 2.95
CA ALA A 140 11.60 21.89 3.90
C ALA A 140 12.79 21.78 4.86
N THR A 141 13.11 20.57 5.35
CA THR A 141 14.28 20.37 6.20
C THR A 141 15.58 20.78 5.51
N MET A 142 15.75 20.41 4.25
CA MET A 142 16.92 20.78 3.44
C MET A 142 16.93 22.27 3.10
N ALA A 143 15.82 22.82 2.61
CA ALA A 143 15.72 24.21 2.17
C ALA A 143 15.91 25.20 3.33
N MET A 144 15.35 24.87 4.50
CA MET A 144 15.44 25.71 5.70
C MET A 144 16.67 25.40 6.55
N ARG A 145 17.40 24.31 6.25
CA ARG A 145 18.53 23.77 7.03
C ARG A 145 18.18 23.61 8.51
N ARG A 146 16.94 23.25 8.79
CA ARG A 146 16.36 23.13 10.12
C ARG A 146 15.43 21.94 10.14
N TYR A 147 15.40 21.22 11.25
CA TYR A 147 14.46 20.12 11.43
C TYR A 147 13.02 20.59 11.23
N MET A 148 12.30 20.00 10.26
CA MET A 148 10.86 20.14 10.15
C MET A 148 10.19 19.02 10.96
N PRO A 149 9.27 19.34 11.88
CA PRO A 149 8.43 18.35 12.55
C PRO A 149 7.83 17.33 11.58
N GLY A 150 7.81 16.08 12.00
CA GLY A 150 7.38 14.93 11.18
C GLY A 150 8.51 14.31 10.37
N THR A 151 9.67 14.95 10.20
CA THR A 151 10.75 14.41 9.35
C THR A 151 11.35 13.12 9.91
N ALA A 152 11.58 13.04 11.23
CA ALA A 152 12.15 11.85 11.83
C ALA A 152 11.22 10.64 11.67
N THR A 153 9.94 10.80 12.03
CA THR A 153 8.94 9.73 11.87
C THR A 153 8.63 9.42 10.40
N ALA A 154 8.66 10.43 9.51
CA ALA A 154 8.48 10.21 8.07
C ALA A 154 9.57 9.32 7.49
N VAL A 155 10.84 9.57 7.82
CA VAL A 155 11.98 8.80 7.30
C VAL A 155 12.09 7.43 7.99
N ALA A 156 11.95 7.39 9.32
CA ALA A 156 12.17 6.17 10.09
C ALA A 156 11.00 5.18 10.02
N LEU A 157 9.76 5.67 9.88
CA LEU A 157 8.55 4.85 9.93
C LEU A 157 7.76 4.89 8.63
N ASN A 158 7.32 6.07 8.18
CA ASN A 158 6.43 6.15 7.02
C ASN A 158 7.12 5.62 5.76
N LEU A 159 8.37 6.02 5.49
CA LEU A 159 9.11 5.59 4.31
C LEU A 159 9.20 4.05 4.19
N PRO A 160 9.76 3.32 5.18
CA PRO A 160 9.86 1.85 5.07
C PRO A 160 8.49 1.17 5.04
N VAL A 161 7.53 1.62 5.87
CA VAL A 161 6.22 0.98 5.98
C VAL A 161 5.38 1.20 4.72
N THR A 162 5.30 2.42 4.20
CA THR A 162 4.53 2.73 2.99
C THR A 162 5.14 2.08 1.75
N ALA A 163 6.47 2.06 1.64
CA ALA A 163 7.16 1.38 0.54
C ALA A 163 6.94 -0.14 0.60
N ALA A 164 6.98 -0.75 1.79
CA ALA A 164 6.68 -2.16 1.97
C ALA A 164 5.21 -2.47 1.65
N LEU A 165 4.27 -1.69 2.17
CA LEU A 165 2.84 -1.86 1.92
C LEU A 165 2.51 -1.75 0.44
N LEU A 166 3.01 -0.73 -0.27
CA LEU A 166 2.77 -0.57 -1.71
C LEU A 166 3.38 -1.72 -2.52
N ARG A 167 4.61 -2.11 -2.19
CA ARG A 167 5.27 -3.25 -2.84
C ARG A 167 4.43 -4.52 -2.67
N GLN A 168 3.96 -4.77 -1.46
CA GLN A 168 3.14 -5.95 -1.18
C GLN A 168 1.77 -5.87 -1.84
N ALA A 169 1.15 -4.69 -1.87
CA ALA A 169 -0.12 -4.46 -2.54
C ALA A 169 -0.08 -4.83 -4.03
N PHE A 170 1.04 -4.55 -4.71
CA PHE A 170 1.24 -4.97 -6.10
C PHE A 170 1.62 -6.44 -6.22
N ARG A 171 2.53 -6.95 -5.38
CA ARG A 171 2.99 -8.35 -5.44
C ARG A 171 1.87 -9.34 -5.21
N GLU A 172 0.95 -9.02 -4.30
CA GLU A 172 -0.19 -9.86 -3.96
C GLU A 172 -1.47 -9.49 -4.72
N GLU A 173 -1.38 -8.64 -5.74
CA GLU A 173 -2.52 -8.23 -6.58
C GLU A 173 -3.70 -7.63 -5.81
N TYR A 174 -3.44 -7.01 -4.64
CA TYR A 174 -4.46 -6.19 -3.97
C TYR A 174 -4.87 -4.99 -4.82
N ILE A 175 -3.93 -4.47 -5.62
CA ILE A 175 -4.17 -3.39 -6.58
C ILE A 175 -3.62 -3.79 -7.96
N ALA A 176 -4.38 -3.47 -9.00
CA ALA A 176 -3.94 -3.66 -10.37
C ALA A 176 -3.16 -2.41 -10.83
N PRO A 177 -1.95 -2.55 -11.40
CA PRO A 177 -1.11 -1.42 -11.80
C PRO A 177 -1.81 -0.37 -12.66
N MET A 178 -2.55 -0.82 -13.68
CA MET A 178 -3.25 0.08 -14.61
C MET A 178 -4.36 0.88 -13.91
N ARG A 179 -5.12 0.25 -13.00
CA ARG A 179 -6.17 0.96 -12.23
C ARG A 179 -5.54 1.90 -11.20
N PHE A 180 -4.46 1.46 -10.56
CA PHE A 180 -3.77 2.25 -9.54
C PHE A 180 -3.08 3.48 -10.11
N ALA A 181 -2.64 3.45 -11.38
CA ALA A 181 -2.05 4.60 -12.07
C ALA A 181 -2.95 5.85 -12.04
N TRP A 182 -4.26 5.68 -11.97
CA TRP A 182 -5.23 6.78 -11.85
C TRP A 182 -5.82 6.87 -10.44
N ALA A 183 -6.17 5.73 -9.83
CA ALA A 183 -6.77 5.71 -8.50
C ALA A 183 -5.82 6.23 -7.41
N GLY A 184 -4.53 5.88 -7.47
CA GLY A 184 -3.52 6.35 -6.52
C GLY A 184 -3.42 7.88 -6.51
N PRO A 185 -3.10 8.54 -7.65
CA PRO A 185 -3.09 9.99 -7.74
C PRO A 185 -4.42 10.65 -7.37
N ALA A 186 -5.57 10.04 -7.73
CA ALA A 186 -6.87 10.57 -7.34
C ALA A 186 -7.06 10.60 -5.81
N VAL A 187 -6.62 9.55 -5.10
CA VAL A 187 -6.64 9.50 -3.62
C VAL A 187 -5.68 10.53 -3.03
N VAL A 188 -4.46 10.66 -3.57
CA VAL A 188 -3.49 11.69 -3.14
C VAL A 188 -4.12 13.08 -3.26
N MET A 189 -4.71 13.40 -4.41
CA MET A 189 -5.39 14.66 -4.65
C MET A 189 -6.56 14.87 -3.69
N ALA A 190 -7.38 13.84 -3.45
CA ALA A 190 -8.49 13.91 -2.51
C ALA A 190 -8.00 14.22 -1.08
N ILE A 191 -6.93 13.59 -0.61
CA ILE A 191 -6.32 13.86 0.69
C ILE A 191 -5.79 15.29 0.74
N MET A 192 -5.04 15.74 -0.27
CA MET A 192 -4.51 17.10 -0.34
C MET A 192 -5.62 18.15 -0.28
N LEU A 193 -6.72 17.93 -1.00
CA LEU A 193 -7.88 18.83 -0.99
C LEU A 193 -8.68 18.76 0.32
N SER A 194 -8.62 17.63 1.04
CA SER A 194 -9.28 17.49 2.34
C SER A 194 -8.61 18.32 3.44
N ILE A 195 -7.30 18.55 3.38
CA ILE A 195 -6.55 19.32 4.40
C ILE A 195 -7.13 20.73 4.60
N PRO A 196 -7.27 21.60 3.58
CA PRO A 196 -7.85 22.93 3.77
C PRO A 196 -9.32 22.87 4.23
N ALA A 197 -10.08 21.86 3.79
CA ALA A 197 -11.46 21.65 4.24
C ALA A 197 -11.52 21.28 5.73
N LEU A 198 -10.64 20.39 6.19
CA LEU A 198 -10.53 20.00 7.60
C LEU A 198 -10.10 21.18 8.48
N PHE A 199 -9.17 22.01 8.01
CA PHE A 199 -8.79 23.24 8.72
C PHE A 199 -9.96 24.23 8.80
N TYR A 200 -10.71 24.42 7.72
CA TYR A 200 -11.91 25.25 7.72
C TYR A 200 -12.94 24.72 8.74
N LEU A 201 -13.19 23.41 8.72
CA LEU A 201 -14.13 22.78 9.63
C LEU A 201 -13.67 22.87 11.09
N GLY A 202 -12.39 22.62 11.36
CA GLY A 202 -11.79 22.76 12.69
C GLY A 202 -11.94 24.17 13.26
N ARG A 203 -11.71 25.20 12.45
CA ARG A 203 -11.94 26.60 12.86
C ARG A 203 -13.41 26.91 13.15
N LYS A 204 -14.33 26.32 12.38
CA LYS A 204 -15.77 26.52 12.57
C LYS A 204 -16.30 25.81 13.81
N LEU A 205 -15.83 24.59 14.07
CA LEU A 205 -16.24 23.79 15.23
C LEU A 205 -15.61 24.29 16.53
N TRP A 206 -14.42 24.89 16.47
CA TRP A 206 -13.72 25.39 17.65
C TRP A 206 -13.20 26.82 17.44
N PRO A 207 -14.09 27.84 17.43
CA PRO A 207 -13.69 29.23 17.23
C PRO A 207 -12.73 29.69 18.34
N ASP A 208 -11.64 30.38 17.96
CA ASP A 208 -10.75 31.00 18.94
C ASP A 208 -11.45 32.15 19.65
N THR A 209 -11.99 31.87 20.83
CA THR A 209 -12.64 32.84 21.72
C THR A 209 -11.70 33.96 22.20
N GLY A 210 -10.38 33.81 22.01
CA GLY A 210 -9.36 34.79 22.44
C GLY A 210 -9.25 36.06 21.59
N LYS A 211 -9.85 36.14 20.40
CA LYS A 211 -9.86 37.38 19.60
C LYS A 211 -10.99 38.34 19.98
N ALA A 212 -11.99 37.89 20.73
CA ALA A 212 -13.11 38.72 21.17
C ALA A 212 -12.74 39.69 22.31
N SER A 213 -11.68 39.43 23.08
CA SER A 213 -11.33 40.24 24.26
C SER A 213 -10.29 41.36 24.01
N ARG A 214 -9.85 41.58 22.76
CA ARG A 214 -8.91 42.67 22.40
C ARG A 214 -9.56 43.83 21.63
N ARG A 215 -10.89 43.91 21.66
CA ARG A 215 -11.67 44.98 21.00
C ARG A 215 -12.48 45.86 21.96
N THR A 216 -12.16 45.83 23.25
CA THR A 216 -12.74 46.73 24.25
C THR A 216 -11.64 47.57 24.87
#